data_AF-G9WZB4-F1
#
_entry.id   AF-G9WZB4-F1
#
_cell.length_a   1.000
_cell.length_b   1.000
_cell.length_c   1.000
_cell.angle_alpha   90.00
_cell.angle_beta   90.00
_cell.angle_gamma   90.00
#
_symmetry.space_group_name_H-M   'P 1'
#
loop_
_entity.id
_entity.type
_entity.pdbx_description
1 polymer ?
#
loop_
_entity_poly.entity_id
_entity_poly.type
_entity_poly.pdbx_seq_one_letter_code
_entity_poly.pdbx_strand_id
1 'polypeptide(L)'
;MAESVIYIREHGIKSVKQLDEYIQKAADERQNIQEKIKAIDKEMQMLSTTMEKVHTVKKYRTCYKEYKANPSDKAFFEEYKAQITLYENALSELKKSYSKLPNSKDILAELDKLQEKKNTLIQEYSSTKSTMDELYQIRKNYGIYMDKEMER
;
A
#
# COMPACT_ATOMS: atom_id res chain seq x y z
N MET A 1 -18.20 29.52 -13.18
CA MET A 1 -17.46 30.75 -13.57
C MET A 1 -17.39 31.74 -12.43
N ALA A 2 -18.50 32.17 -11.81
CA ALA A 2 -18.47 33.04 -10.61
C ALA A 2 -17.68 32.42 -9.43
N GLU A 3 -17.93 31.15 -9.12
CA GLU A 3 -17.18 30.40 -8.08
C GLU A 3 -15.68 30.33 -8.38
N SER A 4 -15.29 30.19 -9.65
CA SER A 4 -13.88 30.17 -10.05
C SER A 4 -13.18 31.52 -9.84
N VAL A 5 -13.89 32.62 -10.10
CA VAL A 5 -13.37 33.98 -9.85
C VAL A 5 -13.24 34.26 -8.36
N ILE A 6 -14.19 33.78 -7.54
CA ILE A 6 -14.12 33.86 -6.08
C ILE A 6 -12.90 33.10 -5.56
N TYR A 7 -12.72 31.84 -6.00
CA TYR A 7 -11.60 31.00 -5.60
C TYR A 7 -10.24 31.65 -5.87
N ILE A 8 -10.06 32.21 -7.07
CA ILE A 8 -8.84 32.91 -7.49
C ILE A 8 -8.55 34.11 -6.59
N ARG A 9 -9.59 34.90 -6.24
CA ARG A 9 -9.45 36.06 -5.35
C ARG A 9 -9.13 35.64 -3.92
N GLU A 10 -9.81 34.63 -3.38
CA GLU A 10 -9.59 34.10 -2.03
C GLU A 10 -8.18 33.53 -1.86
N HIS A 11 -7.68 32.82 -2.88
CA HIS A 11 -6.35 32.22 -2.87
C HIS A 11 -5.26 33.18 -3.37
N GLY A 12 -5.62 34.44 -3.68
CA GLY A 12 -4.67 35.47 -4.12
C GLY A 12 -3.92 35.13 -5.41
N ILE A 13 -4.52 34.31 -6.28
CA ILE A 13 -3.94 33.86 -7.54
C ILE A 13 -3.99 35.03 -8.54
N LYS A 14 -2.82 35.44 -9.04
CA LYS A 14 -2.67 36.61 -9.92
C LYS A 14 -2.33 36.23 -11.36
N SER A 15 -2.00 34.97 -11.63
CA SER A 15 -1.63 34.51 -12.96
C SER A 15 -2.00 33.06 -13.22
N VAL A 16 -2.11 32.72 -14.51
CA VAL A 16 -2.34 31.34 -14.96
C VAL A 16 -1.23 30.41 -14.45
N LYS A 17 0.01 30.89 -14.47
CA LYS A 17 1.17 30.13 -13.99
C LYS A 17 1.06 29.79 -12.50
N GLN A 18 0.60 30.71 -11.66
CA GLN A 18 0.38 30.45 -10.24
C GLN A 18 -0.72 29.40 -10.01
N LEU A 19 -1.79 29.43 -10.82
CA LEU A 19 -2.82 28.40 -10.78
C LEU A 19 -2.28 27.04 -11.21
N ASP A 20 -1.45 26.99 -12.27
CA ASP A 20 -0.80 25.76 -12.73
C ASP A 20 0.17 25.18 -11.69
N GLU A 21 0.96 26.03 -11.01
CA GLU A 21 1.82 25.61 -9.90
C GLU A 21 1.01 25.03 -8.72
N TYR A 22 -0.14 25.61 -8.41
CA TYR A 22 -1.04 25.10 -7.38
C TYR A 22 -1.63 23.73 -7.75
N ILE A 23 -2.07 23.58 -9.00
CA ILE A 23 -2.58 22.31 -9.56
C ILE A 23 -1.50 21.24 -9.53
N GLN A 24 -0.27 21.58 -9.92
CA GLN A 24 0.86 20.66 -9.90
C GLN A 24 1.14 20.18 -8.47
N LYS A 25 1.18 21.11 -7.50
CA LYS A 25 1.40 20.77 -6.09
C LYS A 25 0.32 19.81 -5.56
N ALA A 26 -0.95 20.09 -5.85
CA ALA A 26 -2.06 19.22 -5.46
C ALA A 26 -1.97 17.82 -6.13
N ALA A 27 -1.54 17.77 -7.40
CA ALA A 27 -1.29 16.51 -8.10
C ALA A 27 -0.13 15.71 -7.47
N ASP A 28 0.97 16.39 -7.11
CA ASP A 28 2.14 15.77 -6.46
C ASP A 28 1.78 15.21 -5.08
N GLU A 29 1.02 15.97 -4.29
CA GLU A 29 0.53 15.53 -2.97
C GLU A 29 -0.34 14.28 -3.09
N ARG A 30 -1.26 14.26 -4.08
CA ARG A 30 -2.09 13.10 -4.37
C ARG A 30 -1.28 11.88 -4.81
N GLN A 31 -0.28 12.07 -5.67
CA GLN A 31 0.63 11.02 -6.11
C GLN A 31 1.40 10.44 -4.91
N ASN A 32 1.91 11.28 -4.01
CA ASN A 32 2.60 10.85 -2.80
C ASN A 32 1.70 10.00 -1.88
N ILE A 33 0.41 10.38 -1.71
CA ILE A 33 -0.55 9.55 -0.95
C ILE A 33 -0.70 8.17 -1.63
N GLN A 34 -0.84 8.12 -2.96
CA GLN A 34 -0.95 6.87 -3.69
C GLN A 34 0.29 5.97 -3.52
N GLU A 35 1.49 6.56 -3.53
CA GLU A 35 2.74 5.83 -3.29
C GLU A 35 2.82 5.25 -1.88
N LYS A 36 2.39 6.01 -0.87
CA LYS A 36 2.27 5.52 0.51
C LYS A 36 1.30 4.34 0.63
N ILE A 37 0.14 4.41 -0.02
CA ILE A 37 -0.83 3.30 -0.06
C ILE A 37 -0.18 2.05 -0.68
N LYS A 38 0.49 2.20 -1.83
CA LYS A 38 1.20 1.10 -2.50
C LYS A 38 2.31 0.50 -1.64
N ALA A 39 3.03 1.32 -0.88
CA ALA A 39 4.06 0.85 0.03
C ALA A 39 3.46 -0.01 1.16
N ILE A 40 2.35 0.44 1.75
CA ILE A 40 1.62 -0.33 2.77
C ILE A 40 1.11 -1.65 2.19
N ASP A 41 0.55 -1.66 0.98
CA ASP A 41 0.08 -2.89 0.33
C ASP A 41 1.20 -3.93 0.18
N LYS A 42 2.39 -3.49 -0.25
CA LYS A 42 3.56 -4.37 -0.34
C LYS A 42 3.97 -4.93 1.01
N GLU A 43 3.97 -4.10 2.06
CA GLU A 43 4.31 -4.52 3.41
C GLU A 43 3.31 -5.52 3.97
N MET A 44 2.02 -5.26 3.82
CA MET A 44 0.95 -6.17 4.20
C MET A 44 1.04 -7.51 3.47
N GLN A 45 1.38 -7.51 2.17
CA GLN A 45 1.59 -8.73 1.40
C GLN A 45 2.77 -9.55 1.96
N MET A 46 3.91 -8.89 2.25
CA MET A 46 5.07 -9.56 2.85
C MET A 46 4.75 -10.17 4.22
N LEU A 47 4.01 -9.45 5.07
CA LEU A 47 3.56 -9.94 6.38
C LEU A 47 2.59 -11.12 6.24
N SER A 48 1.65 -11.06 5.29
CA SER A 48 0.70 -12.15 5.03
C SER A 48 1.41 -13.41 4.56
N THR A 49 2.34 -13.29 3.61
CA THR A 49 3.20 -14.40 3.17
C THR A 49 4.07 -14.94 4.32
N THR A 50 4.54 -14.07 5.22
CA THR A 50 5.28 -14.51 6.42
C THR A 50 4.36 -15.33 7.35
N MET A 51 3.12 -14.88 7.56
CA MET A 51 2.12 -15.57 8.38
C MET A 51 1.80 -16.98 7.84
N GLU A 52 1.63 -17.12 6.52
CA GLU A 52 1.41 -18.41 5.86
C GLU A 52 2.57 -19.39 6.08
N LYS A 53 3.82 -18.90 5.99
CA LYS A 53 5.02 -19.71 6.26
C LYS A 53 5.08 -20.12 7.72
N VAL A 54 4.79 -19.20 8.65
CA VAL A 54 4.72 -19.50 10.08
C VAL A 54 3.66 -20.57 10.36
N HIS A 55 2.50 -20.47 9.72
CA HIS A 55 1.44 -21.47 9.82
C HIS A 55 1.92 -22.83 9.29
N THR A 56 2.56 -22.87 8.12
CA THR A 56 3.11 -24.08 7.50
C THR A 56 4.13 -24.76 8.43
N VAL A 57 5.07 -23.99 8.99
CA VAL A 57 6.05 -24.50 9.96
C VAL A 57 5.36 -25.07 11.19
N LYS A 58 4.35 -24.37 11.74
CA LYS A 58 3.62 -24.87 12.92
C LYS A 58 2.86 -26.16 12.60
N LYS A 59 2.18 -26.21 11.46
CA LYS A 59 1.33 -27.33 11.02
C LYS A 59 2.14 -28.63 10.86
N TYR A 60 3.30 -28.56 10.21
CA TYR A 60 4.08 -29.75 9.89
C TYR A 60 5.25 -30.02 10.86
N ARG A 61 5.31 -29.29 11.99
CA ARG A 61 6.41 -29.41 12.96
C ARG A 61 6.56 -30.83 13.52
N THR A 62 5.46 -31.50 13.83
CA THR A 62 5.50 -32.86 14.40
C THR A 62 5.98 -33.88 13.39
N CYS A 63 5.39 -33.88 12.18
CA CYS A 63 5.83 -34.70 11.06
C CYS A 63 7.33 -34.54 10.78
N TYR A 64 7.83 -33.30 10.75
CA TYR A 64 9.26 -33.05 10.53
C TYR A 64 10.14 -33.57 11.66
N LYS A 65 9.68 -33.52 12.91
CA LYS A 65 10.42 -34.09 14.05
C LYS A 65 10.53 -35.60 13.96
N GLU A 66 9.46 -36.29 13.57
CA GLU A 66 9.43 -37.75 13.39
C GLU A 66 10.36 -38.18 12.26
N TYR A 67 10.29 -37.50 11.11
CA TYR A 67 11.23 -37.68 10.00
C TYR A 67 12.69 -37.53 10.46
N LYS A 68 12.99 -36.47 11.21
CA LYS A 68 14.36 -36.21 11.68
C LYS A 68 14.84 -37.22 12.71
N ALA A 69 13.94 -37.79 13.52
CA ALA A 69 14.28 -38.84 14.48
C ALA A 69 14.59 -40.18 13.80
N ASN A 70 13.91 -40.48 12.68
CA ASN A 70 14.02 -41.75 11.96
C ASN A 70 14.38 -41.55 10.47
N PRO A 71 15.57 -41.02 10.14
CA PRO A 71 15.93 -40.66 8.76
C PRO A 71 16.06 -41.85 7.80
N SER A 72 16.15 -43.08 8.31
CA SER A 72 16.22 -44.30 7.50
C SER A 72 14.85 -44.86 7.12
N ASP A 73 13.76 -44.30 7.65
CA ASP A 73 12.40 -44.73 7.33
C ASP A 73 11.95 -44.17 5.96
N LYS A 74 12.26 -44.95 4.92
CA LYS A 74 11.92 -44.60 3.54
C LYS A 74 10.41 -44.57 3.30
N ALA A 75 9.64 -45.40 3.99
CA ALA A 75 8.20 -45.46 3.81
C ALA A 75 7.55 -44.17 4.33
N PHE A 76 7.95 -43.73 5.53
CA PHE A 76 7.52 -42.45 6.09
C PHE A 76 7.93 -41.27 5.20
N PHE A 77 9.19 -41.26 4.73
CA PHE A 77 9.65 -40.17 3.86
C PHE A 77 8.81 -40.05 2.59
N GLU A 78 8.53 -41.14 1.88
CA GLU A 78 7.74 -41.08 0.65
C GLU A 78 6.27 -40.70 0.91
N GLU A 79 5.67 -41.16 2.01
CA GLU A 79 4.29 -40.79 2.39
C GLU A 79 4.17 -39.30 2.76
N TYR A 80 5.14 -38.75 3.49
CA TYR A 80 5.11 -37.39 4.02
C TYR A 80 6.01 -36.39 3.26
N LYS A 81 6.52 -36.78 2.10
CA LYS A 81 7.50 -36.02 1.31
C LYS A 81 7.06 -34.59 1.02
N ALA A 82 5.79 -34.41 0.66
CA ALA A 82 5.22 -33.11 0.34
C ALA A 82 5.21 -32.19 1.57
N GLN A 83 4.79 -32.70 2.72
CA GLN A 83 4.71 -31.98 3.99
C GLN A 83 6.11 -31.60 4.50
N ILE A 84 7.07 -32.52 4.41
CA ILE A 84 8.47 -32.28 4.74
C ILE A 84 9.04 -31.17 3.87
N THR A 85 8.87 -31.28 2.54
CA THR A 85 9.35 -30.26 1.59
C THR A 85 8.74 -28.88 1.86
N LEU A 86 7.42 -28.81 2.09
CA LEU A 86 6.75 -27.55 2.43
C LEU A 86 7.28 -26.93 3.72
N TYR A 87 7.51 -27.75 4.74
CA TYR A 87 8.09 -27.31 6.01
C TYR A 87 9.51 -26.76 5.82
N GLU A 88 10.38 -27.49 5.11
CA GLU A 88 11.76 -27.08 4.88
C GLU A 88 11.85 -25.79 4.08
N ASN A 89 11.06 -25.68 3.02
CA ASN A 89 10.98 -24.46 2.21
C ASN A 89 10.52 -23.27 3.06
N ALA A 90 9.39 -23.39 3.77
CA ALA A 90 8.87 -22.32 4.63
C ALA A 90 9.88 -21.92 5.71
N LEU A 91 10.53 -22.88 6.36
CA LEU A 91 11.53 -22.62 7.38
C LEU A 91 12.79 -21.95 6.81
N SER A 92 13.26 -22.39 5.63
CA SER A 92 14.43 -21.80 4.97
C SER A 92 14.20 -20.34 4.58
N GLU A 93 13.01 -20.02 4.08
CA GLU A 93 12.65 -18.66 3.71
C GLU A 93 12.50 -17.75 4.93
N LEU A 94 11.88 -18.24 6.01
CA LEU A 94 11.80 -17.47 7.26
C LEU A 94 13.18 -17.18 7.84
N LYS A 95 14.12 -18.13 7.74
CA LYS A 95 15.51 -17.94 8.21
C LYS A 95 16.29 -16.87 7.43
N LYS A 96 15.88 -16.50 6.21
CA LYS A 96 16.53 -15.42 5.44
C LYS A 96 16.34 -14.06 6.09
N SER A 97 15.21 -13.84 6.74
CA SER A 97 14.82 -12.53 7.29
C SER A 97 14.70 -12.52 8.81
N TYR A 98 14.56 -13.68 9.46
CA TYR A 98 14.29 -13.78 10.90
C TYR A 98 15.26 -14.75 11.58
N SER A 99 15.84 -14.31 12.71
CA SER A 99 16.68 -15.16 13.57
C SER A 99 15.88 -16.17 14.39
N LYS A 100 14.58 -15.91 14.61
CA LYS A 100 13.64 -16.75 15.35
C LYS A 100 12.31 -16.81 14.61
N LEU A 101 11.50 -17.84 14.89
CA LEU A 101 10.18 -17.97 14.28
C LEU A 101 9.31 -16.77 14.67
N PRO A 102 8.77 -16.00 13.70
CA PRO A 102 7.91 -14.86 14.00
C PRO A 102 6.65 -15.27 14.78
N ASN A 103 6.19 -14.36 15.65
CA ASN A 103 4.97 -14.56 16.41
C ASN A 103 3.74 -14.15 15.57
N SER A 104 2.84 -15.10 15.41
CA SER A 104 1.59 -14.90 14.67
C SER A 104 0.71 -13.77 15.21
N LYS A 105 0.68 -13.57 16.54
CA LYS A 105 -0.11 -12.48 17.14
C LYS A 105 0.45 -11.11 16.79
N ASP A 106 1.79 -11.00 16.79
CA ASP A 106 2.47 -9.74 16.51
C ASP A 106 2.31 -9.38 15.02
N ILE A 107 2.38 -10.37 14.11
CA ILE A 107 2.10 -10.16 12.68
C ILE A 107 0.67 -9.68 12.45
N LEU A 108 -0.32 -10.29 13.12
CA LEU A 108 -1.72 -9.88 13.00
C LEU A 108 -1.92 -8.45 13.51
N ALA A 109 -1.37 -8.12 14.68
CA ALA A 109 -1.46 -6.77 15.22
C ALA A 109 -0.83 -5.71 14.29
N GLU A 110 0.26 -6.05 13.60
CA GLU A 110 0.88 -5.15 12.63
C GLU A 110 0.04 -5.01 11.34
N LEU A 111 -0.55 -6.11 10.86
CA LEU A 111 -1.49 -6.08 9.74
C LEU A 111 -2.71 -5.20 10.04
N ASP A 112 -3.27 -5.29 11.25
CA ASP A 112 -4.41 -4.47 11.67
C ASP A 112 -4.05 -2.97 11.67
N LYS A 113 -2.90 -2.60 12.24
CA LYS A 113 -2.41 -1.21 12.22
C LYS A 113 -2.18 -0.70 10.80
N LEU A 114 -1.57 -1.51 9.94
CA LEU A 114 -1.33 -1.14 8.54
C LEU A 114 -2.65 -0.96 7.79
N GLN A 115 -3.65 -1.78 8.07
CA GLN A 115 -4.98 -1.67 7.48
C GLN A 115 -5.69 -0.37 7.93
N GLU A 116 -5.62 -0.01 9.22
CA GLU A 116 -6.17 1.26 9.73
C GLU A 116 -5.50 2.47 9.07
N LYS A 117 -4.17 2.45 8.98
CA LYS A 117 -3.39 3.51 8.30
C LYS A 117 -3.74 3.62 6.82
N LYS A 118 -3.87 2.48 6.13
CA LYS A 118 -4.28 2.42 4.73
C LYS A 118 -5.68 3.02 4.53
N ASN A 119 -6.63 2.69 5.40
CA ASN A 119 -7.99 3.22 5.32
C ASN A 119 -8.00 4.75 5.44
N THR A 120 -7.21 5.30 6.37
CA THR A 120 -7.06 6.76 6.53
C THR A 120 -6.50 7.41 5.27
N LEU A 121 -5.42 6.84 4.70
CA LEU A 121 -4.82 7.36 3.46
C LEU A 121 -5.76 7.24 2.25
N ILE A 122 -6.58 6.19 2.19
CA ILE A 122 -7.61 6.04 1.14
C ILE A 122 -8.65 7.16 1.27
N GLN A 123 -9.08 7.48 2.48
CA GLN A 123 -10.01 8.60 2.71
C GLN A 123 -9.40 9.94 2.30
N GLU A 124 -8.14 10.21 2.69
CA GLU A 124 -7.40 11.39 2.26
C GLU A 124 -7.31 11.45 0.72
N TYR A 125 -6.87 10.37 0.08
CA TYR A 125 -6.80 10.27 -1.38
C TYR A 125 -8.15 10.54 -2.05
N SER A 126 -9.24 9.97 -1.53
CA SER A 126 -10.60 10.20 -2.04
C SER A 126 -11.01 11.66 -1.94
N SER A 127 -10.68 12.35 -0.84
CA SER A 127 -10.98 13.79 -0.67
C SER A 127 -10.25 14.66 -1.70
N THR A 128 -9.02 14.32 -2.09
CA THR A 128 -8.26 15.08 -3.11
C THR A 128 -8.89 15.02 -4.51
N LYS A 129 -9.76 14.04 -4.79
CA LYS A 129 -10.40 13.89 -6.12
C LYS A 129 -11.34 15.06 -6.44
N SER A 130 -12.24 15.41 -5.51
CA SER A 130 -13.17 16.54 -5.71
C SER A 130 -12.40 17.83 -5.93
N THR A 131 -11.36 18.05 -5.11
CA THR A 131 -10.51 19.24 -5.20
C THR A 131 -9.80 19.35 -6.56
N MET A 132 -9.31 18.24 -7.13
CA MET A 132 -8.69 18.30 -8.45
C MET A 132 -9.69 18.57 -9.57
N ASP A 133 -10.86 17.94 -9.54
CA ASP A 133 -11.90 18.18 -10.55
C ASP A 133 -12.34 19.66 -10.54
N GLU A 134 -12.49 20.25 -9.36
CA GLU A 134 -12.77 21.68 -9.17
C GLU A 134 -11.64 22.56 -9.71
N LEU A 135 -10.38 22.25 -9.37
CA LEU A 135 -9.21 23.00 -9.84
C LEU A 135 -9.07 23.01 -11.38
N TYR A 136 -9.33 21.88 -12.04
CA TYR A 136 -9.33 21.82 -13.50
C TYR A 136 -10.43 22.69 -14.12
N GLN A 137 -11.62 22.73 -13.51
CA GLN A 137 -12.69 23.62 -13.97
C GLN A 137 -12.36 25.09 -13.75
N ILE A 138 -11.75 25.44 -12.63
CA ILE A 138 -11.26 26.80 -12.35
C ILE A 138 -10.24 27.21 -13.41
N ARG A 139 -9.29 26.32 -13.73
CA ARG A 139 -8.28 26.56 -14.77
C ARG A 139 -8.86 26.80 -16.16
N LYS A 140 -9.86 26.00 -16.55
CA LYS A 140 -10.58 26.17 -17.81
C LYS A 140 -11.33 27.51 -17.85
N ASN A 141 -12.05 27.83 -16.78
CA ASN A 141 -12.82 29.07 -16.68
C ASN A 141 -11.93 30.32 -16.67
N TYR A 142 -10.76 30.25 -16.03
CA TYR A 142 -9.82 31.37 -15.97
C TYR A 142 -9.21 31.69 -17.34
N GLY A 143 -8.90 30.68 -18.16
CA GLY A 143 -8.48 30.90 -19.55
C GLY A 143 -9.51 31.71 -20.34
N ILE A 144 -10.77 31.28 -20.29
CA ILE A 144 -11.88 31.97 -20.97
C ILE A 144 -12.06 33.41 -20.46
N TYR A 145 -11.87 33.66 -19.16
CA TYR A 145 -11.97 35.01 -18.58
C TYR A 145 -10.86 35.94 -19.08
N MET A 146 -9.61 35.48 -19.07
CA MET A 146 -8.47 36.29 -19.50
C MET A 146 -8.50 36.56 -21.01
N ASP A 147 -8.92 35.60 -21.82
CA ASP A 147 -9.07 35.78 -23.27
C ASP A 147 -10.11 36.87 -23.60
N LYS A 148 -11.22 36.93 -22.84
CA LYS A 148 -12.28 37.94 -23.01
C LYS A 148 -11.90 39.35 -22.52
N GLU A 149 -11.02 39.47 -21.52
CA GLU A 149 -10.51 40.77 -21.07
C GLU A 149 -9.50 41.35 -22.06
N MET A 150 -8.74 40.51 -22.77
CA MET A 150 -7.76 40.95 -23.79
C MET A 150 -8.39 41.40 -25.11
N GLU A 151 -9.65 41.02 -25.39
CA GLU A 151 -10.42 41.44 -26.58
C GLU A 151 -11.20 42.76 -26.39
N ARG A 152 -11.19 43.35 -25.18
CA ARG A 152 -11.84 44.63 -24.87
C ARG A 152 -10.86 45.79 -24.84
#